data_AF-A0A929GH50-F1
#
_entry.id   AF-A0A929GH50-F1
#
_cell.length_a   1.000
_cell.length_b   1.000
_cell.length_c   1.000
_cell.angle_alpha   90.00
_cell.angle_beta   90.00
_cell.angle_gamma   90.00
#
_symmetry.space_group_name_H-M   'P 1'
#
loop_
_entity.id
_entity.type
_entity.pdbx_description
1 polymer ?
#
loop_
_entity_poly.entity_id
_entity_poly.type
_entity_poly.pdbx_seq_one_letter_code
_entity_poly.pdbx_strand_id
1 'polypeptide(L)'
;MKNIILTLISIFVFSISGYSQESVTVSGLAEGIQWQIIKKAIYESGYKIGKFNPAENTLLTNWIQWKALMVENRGIIKVVLSGQDATLSMVQRSYKTKTGWDDAIGKLSKKNKKKYLQGLADKIIEISAVWLEKIFLSDIEPNSATAGFGHTPKNDKAIKNSPLIIGEKTYSRGIG
;
A
#
# COMPACT_ATOMS: atom_id res chain seq x y z
N MET A 1 7.84 20.78 -27.15
CA MET A 1 7.47 19.36 -27.27
C MET A 1 7.64 18.73 -25.89
N LYS A 2 6.55 18.57 -25.12
CA LYS A 2 6.59 17.97 -23.78
C LYS A 2 6.36 16.47 -23.93
N ASN A 3 7.39 15.68 -23.65
CA ASN A 3 7.33 14.23 -23.65
C ASN A 3 6.42 13.77 -22.50
N ILE A 4 5.22 13.29 -22.84
CA ILE A 4 4.34 12.62 -21.89
C ILE A 4 4.92 11.22 -21.67
N ILE A 5 5.66 11.05 -20.58
CA ILE A 5 6.12 9.72 -20.14
C ILE A 5 4.90 9.04 -19.53
N LEU A 6 4.23 8.23 -20.35
CA LEU A 6 3.10 7.39 -19.96
C LEU A 6 3.66 6.18 -19.18
N THR A 7 3.72 6.27 -17.86
CA THR A 7 4.17 5.13 -17.03
C THR A 7 3.08 4.06 -17.03
N LEU A 8 3.23 3.08 -17.92
CA LEU A 8 2.39 1.89 -17.98
C LEU A 8 2.56 1.07 -16.69
N ILE A 9 1.49 0.98 -15.90
CA ILE A 9 1.39 0.00 -14.81
C ILE A 9 1.19 -1.37 -15.47
N SER A 10 2.29 -2.06 -15.72
CA SER A 10 2.31 -3.40 -16.30
C SER A 10 1.96 -4.44 -15.23
N ILE A 11 0.82 -5.12 -15.40
CA ILE A 11 0.40 -6.27 -14.58
C ILE A 11 1.13 -7.52 -15.08
N PHE A 12 2.24 -7.90 -14.45
CA PHE A 12 2.82 -9.24 -14.62
C PHE A 12 2.28 -10.16 -13.51
N VAL A 13 1.46 -11.13 -13.89
CA VAL A 13 1.05 -12.24 -13.02
C VAL A 13 1.47 -13.52 -13.73
N PHE A 14 2.54 -14.19 -13.27
CA PHE A 14 2.88 -15.63 -13.38
C PHE A 14 4.37 -15.78 -12.95
N SER A 15 4.80 -16.67 -12.05
CA SER A 15 4.70 -18.14 -12.10
C SER A 15 4.87 -18.82 -10.73
N ILE A 16 4.56 -20.12 -10.72
CA ILE A 16 4.50 -21.09 -9.63
C ILE A 16 5.85 -21.82 -9.48
N SER A 17 6.37 -21.96 -8.25
CA SER A 17 7.28 -23.06 -7.88
C SER A 17 7.44 -23.24 -6.36
N GLY A 18 7.43 -24.50 -5.91
CA GLY A 18 7.98 -25.10 -4.67
C GLY A 18 7.58 -24.49 -3.32
N TYR A 19 6.81 -25.22 -2.48
CA TYR A 19 6.40 -24.92 -1.08
C TYR A 19 6.34 -23.44 -0.65
N SER A 20 6.06 -22.55 -1.60
CA SER A 20 6.19 -21.11 -1.42
C SER A 20 4.91 -20.61 -0.78
N GLN A 21 5.10 -19.80 0.25
CA GLN A 21 4.01 -19.08 0.89
C GLN A 21 3.31 -18.24 -0.19
N GLU A 22 2.00 -18.42 -0.33
CA GLU A 22 1.21 -17.71 -1.33
C GLU A 22 1.33 -16.20 -1.12
N SER A 23 1.77 -15.50 -2.17
CA SER A 23 1.93 -14.05 -2.20
C SER A 23 1.22 -13.42 -3.41
N VAL A 24 1.03 -12.11 -3.32
CA VAL A 24 0.55 -11.22 -4.39
C VAL A 24 1.46 -9.99 -4.38
N THR A 25 1.94 -9.58 -5.55
CA THR A 25 2.80 -8.40 -5.69
C THR A 25 2.06 -7.30 -6.42
N VAL A 26 2.15 -6.08 -5.88
CA VAL A 26 1.70 -4.84 -6.54
C VAL A 26 2.95 -4.06 -6.91
N SER A 27 3.13 -3.79 -8.20
CA SER A 27 4.30 -3.07 -8.71
C SER A 27 3.95 -1.65 -9.13
N GLY A 28 4.97 -0.78 -9.22
CA GLY A 28 4.83 0.58 -9.73
C GLY A 28 4.19 1.57 -8.75
N LEU A 29 4.37 1.36 -7.45
CA LEU A 29 3.94 2.33 -6.45
C LEU A 29 4.87 3.55 -6.46
N ALA A 30 4.26 4.75 -6.40
CA ALA A 30 4.99 6.00 -6.38
C ALA A 30 5.96 6.10 -5.20
N GLU A 31 7.20 6.49 -5.50
CA GLU A 31 8.29 6.55 -4.52
C GLU A 31 8.05 7.61 -3.44
N GLY A 32 8.34 7.25 -2.19
CA GLY A 32 8.22 8.14 -1.03
C GLY A 32 6.82 8.19 -0.40
N ILE A 33 5.80 7.61 -1.04
CA ILE A 33 4.42 7.55 -0.51
C ILE A 33 3.87 6.12 -0.37
N GLN A 34 4.65 5.08 -0.70
CA GLN A 34 4.18 3.68 -0.71
C GLN A 34 3.56 3.27 0.63
N TRP A 35 4.20 3.62 1.76
CA TRP A 35 3.67 3.28 3.08
C TRP A 35 2.37 4.01 3.42
N GLN A 36 2.15 5.22 2.90
CA GLN A 36 0.92 5.97 3.12
C GLN A 36 -0.24 5.30 2.37
N ILE A 37 0.01 4.91 1.11
CA ILE A 37 -0.93 4.14 0.29
C ILE A 37 -1.28 2.82 0.98
N ILE A 38 -0.27 2.03 1.40
CA ILE A 38 -0.47 0.72 2.04
C ILE A 38 -1.24 0.85 3.35
N LYS A 39 -0.87 1.79 4.22
CA LYS A 39 -1.56 1.99 5.51
C LYS A 39 -3.01 2.40 5.31
N LYS A 40 -3.27 3.29 4.34
CA LYS A 40 -4.63 3.70 3.98
C LYS A 40 -5.44 2.52 3.43
N ALA A 41 -4.86 1.70 2.56
CA ALA A 41 -5.51 0.51 2.02
C ALA A 41 -5.90 -0.50 3.11
N ILE A 42 -5.01 -0.71 4.09
CA ILE A 42 -5.28 -1.58 5.24
C ILE A 42 -6.45 -1.03 6.06
N TYR A 43 -6.44 0.28 6.35
CA TYR A 43 -7.51 0.93 7.11
C TYR A 43 -8.87 0.86 6.39
N GLU A 44 -8.93 1.23 5.10
CA GLU A 44 -10.16 1.19 4.31
C GLU A 44 -10.69 -0.23 4.07
N SER A 45 -9.81 -1.23 4.10
CA SER A 45 -10.20 -2.64 4.06
C SER A 45 -10.71 -3.17 5.41
N GLY A 46 -10.78 -2.32 6.44
CA GLY A 46 -11.24 -2.69 7.78
C GLY A 46 -10.22 -3.49 8.60
N TYR A 47 -8.97 -3.58 8.14
CA TYR A 47 -7.89 -4.25 8.86
C TYR A 47 -7.20 -3.28 9.82
N LYS A 48 -6.56 -3.83 10.86
CA LYS A 48 -5.76 -3.06 11.81
C LYS A 48 -4.28 -3.27 11.53
N ILE A 49 -3.50 -2.20 11.60
CA ILE A 49 -2.03 -2.28 11.58
C ILE A 49 -1.57 -2.92 12.90
N GLY A 50 -0.65 -3.88 12.81
CA GLY A 50 -0.03 -4.54 13.95
C GLY A 50 1.36 -3.98 14.21
N LYS A 51 2.36 -4.47 13.49
CA LYS A 51 3.76 -4.07 13.65
C LYS A 51 4.29 -3.44 12.36
N PHE A 52 4.94 -2.29 12.47
CA PHE A 52 5.62 -1.65 11.36
C PHE A 52 7.13 -1.59 11.64
N ASN A 53 7.92 -2.17 10.75
CA ASN A 53 9.39 -2.15 10.82
C ASN A 53 9.96 -1.48 9.56
N PRO A 54 10.27 -0.18 9.61
CA PRO A 54 10.81 0.53 8.46
C PRO A 54 12.21 0.07 8.06
N ALA A 55 13.04 -0.39 9.01
CA ALA A 55 14.39 -0.89 8.72
C ALA A 55 14.37 -2.17 7.87
N GLU A 56 13.35 -3.01 8.06
CA GLU A 56 13.15 -4.25 7.28
C GLU A 56 12.16 -4.07 6.12
N ASN A 57 11.75 -2.83 5.81
CA ASN A 57 10.72 -2.52 4.83
C ASN A 57 9.46 -3.40 4.97
N THR A 58 9.05 -3.66 6.21
CA THR A 58 8.00 -4.65 6.51
C THR A 58 6.87 -4.03 7.34
N LEU A 59 5.63 -4.38 6.99
CA LEU A 59 4.43 -4.06 7.76
C LEU A 59 3.61 -5.33 7.98
N LEU A 60 3.18 -5.56 9.21
CA LEU A 60 2.30 -6.63 9.62
C LEU A 60 0.95 -6.06 10.04
N THR A 61 -0.15 -6.68 9.62
CA THR A 61 -1.47 -6.42 10.21
C THR A 61 -1.59 -7.09 11.58
N ASN A 62 -2.65 -6.74 12.31
CA ASN A 62 -3.13 -7.61 13.38
C ASN A 62 -3.75 -8.90 12.81
N TRP A 63 -4.06 -9.82 13.71
CA TRP A 63 -4.78 -11.04 13.41
C TRP A 63 -6.10 -10.75 12.69
N ILE A 64 -6.23 -11.31 11.49
CA ILE A 64 -7.47 -11.37 10.74
C ILE A 64 -8.07 -12.74 10.99
N GLN A 65 -9.32 -12.78 11.43
CA GLN A 65 -10.03 -14.03 11.69
C GLN A 65 -11.05 -14.32 10.59
N TRP A 66 -11.25 -15.61 10.28
CA TRP A 66 -12.25 -16.06 9.33
C TRP A 66 -12.72 -17.47 9.65
N LYS A 67 -13.89 -17.86 9.15
CA LYS A 67 -14.41 -19.22 9.28
C LYS A 67 -14.27 -19.96 7.94
N ALA A 68 -13.68 -21.15 7.95
CA ALA A 68 -13.55 -22.02 6.78
C ALA A 68 -13.83 -23.47 7.20
N LEU A 69 -14.68 -24.17 6.44
CA LEU A 69 -15.09 -25.55 6.76
C LEU A 69 -15.53 -25.72 8.23
N MET A 70 -16.33 -24.77 8.72
CA MET A 70 -16.79 -24.70 10.12
C MET A 70 -15.71 -24.49 11.19
N VAL A 71 -14.43 -24.38 10.81
CA VAL A 71 -13.31 -24.10 11.73
C VAL A 71 -12.97 -22.62 11.68
N GLU A 72 -12.76 -22.02 12.86
CA GLU A 72 -12.21 -20.66 12.96
C GLU A 72 -10.73 -20.69 12.62
N ASN A 73 -10.30 -19.75 11.79
CA ASN A 73 -8.95 -19.60 11.31
C ASN A 73 -8.52 -18.15 11.56
N ARG A 74 -7.21 -17.95 11.72
CA ARG A 74 -6.63 -16.61 11.78
C ARG A 74 -5.28 -16.56 11.10
N GLY A 75 -4.85 -15.36 10.74
CA GLY A 75 -3.55 -15.12 10.12
C GLY A 75 -3.22 -13.63 10.10
N ILE A 76 -1.97 -13.32 9.77
CA ILE A 76 -1.45 -11.96 9.66
C ILE A 76 -1.06 -11.70 8.22
N ILE A 77 -1.46 -10.56 7.66
CA ILE A 77 -0.94 -10.12 6.37
C ILE A 77 0.40 -9.43 6.62
N LYS A 78 1.44 -9.93 5.95
CA LYS A 78 2.77 -9.32 5.86
C LYS A 78 2.90 -8.62 4.52
N VAL A 79 3.25 -7.34 4.56
CA VAL A 79 3.60 -6.53 3.40
C VAL A 79 5.09 -6.24 3.48
N VAL A 80 5.81 -6.53 2.40
CA VAL A 80 7.24 -6.22 2.25
C VAL A 80 7.39 -5.28 1.06
N LEU A 81 8.05 -4.14 1.27
CA LEU A 81 8.42 -3.24 0.19
C LEU A 81 9.80 -3.57 -0.35
N SER A 82 9.92 -3.57 -1.67
CA SER A 82 11.20 -3.64 -2.39
C SER A 82 11.16 -2.64 -3.55
N GLY A 83 11.81 -1.49 -3.37
CA GLY A 83 11.72 -0.39 -4.33
C GLY A 83 10.29 0.14 -4.48
N GLN A 84 9.74 0.03 -5.68
CA GLN A 84 8.37 0.46 -6.01
C GLN A 84 7.35 -0.67 -5.86
N ASP A 85 7.78 -1.84 -5.39
CA ASP A 85 6.94 -3.04 -5.35
C ASP A 85 6.56 -3.39 -3.92
N ALA A 86 5.30 -3.74 -3.71
CA ALA A 86 4.76 -4.26 -2.47
C ALA A 86 4.38 -5.72 -2.64
N THR A 87 5.04 -6.60 -1.89
CA THR A 87 4.70 -8.04 -1.84
C THR A 87 3.88 -8.33 -0.59
N LEU A 88 2.65 -8.80 -0.80
CA LEU A 88 1.70 -9.19 0.23
C LEU A 88 1.71 -10.71 0.39
N SER A 89 1.76 -11.20 1.63
CA SER A 89 1.68 -12.62 1.96
C SER A 89 0.93 -12.82 3.28
N MET A 90 0.41 -14.03 3.52
CA MET A 90 -0.25 -14.34 4.80
C MET A 90 0.63 -15.24 5.67
N VAL A 91 1.17 -14.70 6.77
CA VAL A 91 2.07 -15.36 7.72
C VAL A 91 1.33 -15.78 8.99
N GLN A 92 2.00 -16.60 9.81
CA GLN A 92 1.55 -17.01 11.16
C GLN A 92 0.09 -17.46 11.14
N ARG A 93 -0.24 -18.43 10.29
CA ARG A 93 -1.62 -18.90 10.18
C ARG A 93 -1.90 -19.95 11.24
N SER A 94 -3.07 -19.87 11.87
CA SER A 94 -3.49 -20.86 12.85
C SER A 94 -4.99 -21.14 12.75
N TYR A 95 -5.42 -22.32 13.16
CA TYR A 95 -6.81 -22.74 13.21
C TYR A 95 -7.22 -23.05 14.66
N LYS A 96 -8.49 -22.89 14.99
CA LYS A 96 -9.01 -23.07 16.33
C LYS A 96 -9.29 -24.54 16.59
N THR A 97 -8.73 -25.06 17.67
CA THR A 97 -8.96 -26.41 18.20
C THR A 97 -9.77 -26.30 19.49
N LYS A 98 -10.08 -27.45 20.11
CA LYS A 98 -10.76 -27.47 21.42
C LYS A 98 -9.89 -26.89 22.55
N THR A 99 -8.56 -26.91 22.39
CA THR A 99 -7.59 -26.52 23.41
C THR A 99 -6.96 -25.16 23.15
N GLY A 100 -7.22 -24.52 22.01
CA GLY A 100 -6.68 -23.21 21.69
C GLY A 100 -6.53 -22.99 20.19
N TRP A 101 -5.39 -22.40 19.80
CA TRP A 101 -5.02 -22.18 18.40
C TRP A 101 -3.82 -23.04 18.06
N ASP A 102 -3.88 -23.74 16.94
CA ASP A 102 -2.81 -24.58 16.44
C ASP A 102 -2.38 -24.13 15.05
N ASP A 103 -1.12 -24.36 14.70
CA ASP A 103 -0.52 -23.82 13.48
C ASP A 103 -1.10 -24.48 12.23
N ALA A 104 -1.52 -23.65 11.27
CA ALA A 104 -2.10 -24.13 10.04
C ALA A 104 -0.98 -24.58 9.08
N ILE A 105 -0.88 -25.89 8.88
CA ILE A 105 0.08 -26.48 7.94
C ILE A 105 -0.43 -26.32 6.51
N GLY A 106 0.43 -25.82 5.62
CA GLY A 106 0.17 -25.72 4.20
C GLY A 106 -0.28 -24.35 3.70
N LYS A 107 -0.60 -24.27 2.41
CA LYS A 107 -0.84 -23.01 1.69
C LYS A 107 -2.20 -22.39 2.01
N LEU A 108 -2.31 -21.07 1.76
CA LEU A 108 -3.60 -20.39 1.86
C LEU A 108 -4.49 -20.85 0.70
N SER A 109 -5.76 -21.13 0.97
CA SER A 109 -6.67 -21.55 -0.10
C SER A 109 -6.80 -20.45 -1.17
N LYS A 110 -7.02 -20.84 -2.43
CA LYS A 110 -7.20 -19.89 -3.55
C LYS A 110 -8.28 -18.85 -3.26
N LYS A 111 -9.39 -19.27 -2.62
CA LYS A 111 -10.49 -18.40 -2.21
C LYS A 111 -10.05 -17.34 -1.21
N ASN A 112 -9.29 -17.73 -0.18
CA ASN A 112 -8.81 -16.82 0.84
C ASN A 112 -7.67 -15.94 0.33
N LYS A 113 -6.81 -16.46 -0.56
CA LYS A 113 -5.82 -15.65 -1.30
C LYS A 113 -6.52 -14.52 -2.04
N LYS A 114 -7.54 -14.83 -2.83
CA LYS A 114 -8.31 -13.81 -3.57
C LYS A 114 -8.99 -12.81 -2.62
N LYS A 115 -9.61 -13.30 -1.55
CA LYS A 115 -10.34 -12.44 -0.61
C LYS A 115 -9.41 -11.47 0.15
N TYR A 116 -8.32 -11.97 0.72
CA TYR A 116 -7.49 -11.20 1.65
C TYR A 116 -6.29 -10.55 1.00
N LEU A 117 -5.55 -11.29 0.17
CA LEU A 117 -4.33 -10.77 -0.46
C LEU A 117 -4.66 -10.00 -1.72
N GLN A 118 -5.43 -10.58 -2.65
CA GLN A 118 -5.82 -9.88 -3.87
C GLN A 118 -6.73 -8.69 -3.54
N GLY A 119 -7.73 -8.86 -2.66
CA GLY A 119 -8.60 -7.74 -2.26
C GLY A 119 -7.84 -6.55 -1.66
N LEU A 120 -6.79 -6.79 -0.87
CA LEU A 120 -5.95 -5.69 -0.35
C LEU A 120 -5.04 -5.11 -1.45
N ALA A 121 -4.50 -5.95 -2.33
CA ALA A 121 -3.72 -5.50 -3.49
C ALA A 121 -4.54 -4.59 -4.41
N ASP A 122 -5.78 -4.98 -4.71
CA ASP A 122 -6.70 -4.19 -5.53
C ASP A 122 -7.00 -2.83 -4.87
N LYS A 123 -7.19 -2.80 -3.55
CA LYS A 123 -7.38 -1.55 -2.80
C LYS A 123 -6.12 -0.67 -2.80
N ILE A 124 -4.93 -1.26 -2.72
CA ILE A 124 -3.66 -0.51 -2.86
C ILE A 124 -3.58 0.14 -4.24
N ILE A 125 -3.93 -0.59 -5.30
CA ILE A 125 -3.94 -0.08 -6.67
C ILE A 125 -4.95 1.07 -6.82
N GLU A 126 -6.18 0.87 -6.34
CA GLU A 126 -7.24 1.89 -6.36
C GLU A 126 -6.78 3.18 -5.70
N ILE A 127 -6.22 3.09 -4.48
CA ILE A 127 -5.70 4.26 -3.77
C ILE A 127 -4.54 4.86 -4.54
N SER A 128 -3.58 4.05 -5.02
CA SER A 128 -2.43 4.53 -5.78
C SER A 128 -2.84 5.34 -7.01
N ALA A 129 -3.86 4.90 -7.74
CA ALA A 129 -4.40 5.64 -8.89
C ALA A 129 -4.90 7.04 -8.49
N VAL A 130 -5.67 7.13 -7.41
CA VAL A 130 -6.16 8.43 -6.88
C VAL A 130 -5.00 9.33 -6.44
N TRP A 131 -3.92 8.80 -5.87
CA TRP A 131 -2.77 9.60 -5.46
C TRP A 131 -1.94 10.10 -6.65
N LEU A 132 -1.85 9.35 -7.74
CA LEU A 132 -1.22 9.81 -8.99
C LEU A 132 -2.01 10.96 -9.63
N GLU A 133 -3.32 10.99 -9.40
CA GLU A 133 -4.19 12.09 -9.79
C GLU A 133 -4.11 13.29 -8.85
N LYS A 134 -3.38 13.29 -7.72
CA LYS A 134 -3.30 14.47 -6.83
C LYS A 134 -2.19 15.44 -7.20
N ILE A 135 -2.42 16.74 -6.99
CA ILE A 135 -1.36 17.76 -7.04
C ILE A 135 -0.65 17.75 -5.69
N PHE A 136 0.66 17.56 -5.72
CA PHE A 136 1.46 17.78 -4.53
C PHE A 136 1.86 19.25 -4.45
N LEU A 137 1.94 19.80 -3.24
CA LEU A 137 2.44 21.15 -3.03
C LEU A 137 3.87 21.33 -3.58
N SER A 138 4.64 20.24 -3.67
CA SER A 138 5.95 20.21 -4.32
C SER A 138 5.92 20.45 -5.83
N ASP A 139 4.78 20.20 -6.48
CA ASP A 139 4.61 20.32 -7.93
C ASP A 139 4.21 21.75 -8.35
N ILE A 140 3.88 22.60 -7.38
CA ILE A 140 3.58 24.01 -7.60
C ILE A 140 4.92 24.74 -7.67
N GLU A 141 5.24 25.30 -8.85
CA GLU A 141 6.37 26.23 -8.96
C GLU A 141 6.11 27.41 -8.02
N PRO A 142 7.11 27.82 -7.21
CA PRO A 142 6.95 28.95 -6.31
C PRO A 142 7.00 30.25 -7.13
N ASN A 143 5.87 30.60 -7.75
CA ASN A 143 5.80 31.67 -8.75
C ASN A 143 5.95 33.07 -8.15
N SER A 144 5.66 33.23 -6.85
CA SER A 144 5.95 34.45 -6.09
C SER A 144 5.55 34.27 -4.63
N ALA A 145 6.45 33.77 -3.79
CA ALA A 145 6.49 34.25 -2.42
C ALA A 145 7.50 35.40 -2.43
N THR A 146 7.05 36.64 -2.27
CA THR A 146 7.93 37.78 -2.01
C THR A 146 8.59 37.57 -0.64
N ALA A 147 9.58 36.67 -0.58
CA ALA A 147 10.59 36.74 0.46
C ALA A 147 11.34 38.03 0.18
N GLY A 148 11.17 39.04 1.04
CA GLY A 148 11.74 40.38 0.89
C GLY A 148 13.28 40.46 0.88
N PHE A 149 13.97 39.38 0.53
CA PHE A 149 15.42 39.24 0.55
C PHE A 149 15.89 38.33 -0.59
N GLY A 150 15.88 38.84 -1.83
CA GLY A 150 16.82 38.48 -2.92
C GLY A 150 17.02 37.01 -3.32
N HIS A 151 16.24 36.06 -2.80
CA HIS A 151 16.41 34.64 -3.06
C HIS A 151 15.20 34.09 -3.79
N THR A 152 15.45 33.21 -4.77
CA THR A 152 14.41 32.42 -5.41
C THR A 152 13.68 31.64 -4.31
N PRO A 153 12.36 31.80 -4.16
CA PRO A 153 11.62 31.05 -3.16
C PRO A 153 11.85 29.54 -3.37
N LYS A 154 12.28 28.86 -2.32
CA LYS A 154 12.51 27.41 -2.33
C LYS A 154 11.37 26.74 -1.58
N ASN A 155 10.84 25.66 -2.15
CA ASN A 155 9.89 24.82 -1.44
C ASN A 155 10.58 24.22 -0.21
N ASP A 156 9.94 24.35 0.95
CA ASP A 156 10.41 23.74 2.20
C ASP A 156 10.42 22.20 2.07
N LYS A 157 11.40 21.54 2.68
CA LYS A 157 11.50 20.07 2.73
C LYS A 157 10.24 19.45 3.35
N ALA A 158 9.58 20.13 4.28
CA ALA A 158 8.33 19.69 4.90
C ALA A 158 7.15 19.58 3.90
N ILE A 159 7.24 20.25 2.75
CA ILE A 159 6.17 20.34 1.75
C ILE A 159 6.27 19.17 0.74
N LYS A 160 7.40 18.45 0.71
CA LYS A 160 7.62 17.33 -0.19
C LYS A 160 6.61 16.20 0.06
N ASN A 161 5.94 15.75 -1.00
CA ASN A 161 4.88 14.72 -0.98
C ASN A 161 3.65 15.09 -0.13
N SER A 162 3.47 16.37 0.20
CA SER A 162 2.26 16.83 0.88
C SER A 162 1.18 17.15 -0.15
N PRO A 163 -0.03 16.54 -0.05
CA PRO A 163 -1.13 16.84 -0.97
C PRO A 163 -1.63 18.28 -0.78
N LEU A 164 -2.06 18.94 -1.85
CA LEU A 164 -2.69 20.26 -1.77
C LEU A 164 -4.09 20.15 -1.12
N ILE A 165 -4.23 20.78 0.05
CA ILE A 165 -5.48 20.88 0.81
C ILE A 165 -5.84 22.36 0.95
N ILE A 166 -7.04 22.76 0.53
CA ILE A 166 -7.58 24.11 0.76
C ILE A 166 -8.92 23.96 1.49
N GLY A 167 -8.98 24.44 2.74
CA GLY A 167 -10.10 24.15 3.64
C GLY A 167 -10.21 22.64 3.90
N GLU A 168 -11.39 22.07 3.68
CA GLU A 168 -11.65 20.62 3.83
C GLU A 168 -11.48 19.83 2.52
N LYS A 169 -11.13 20.49 1.41
CA LYS A 169 -11.03 19.86 0.08
C LYS A 169 -9.60 19.53 -0.29
N THR A 170 -9.39 18.30 -0.79
CA THR A 170 -8.13 17.84 -1.41
C THR A 170 -8.26 17.91 -2.93
N TYR A 171 -7.27 18.46 -3.61
CA TYR A 171 -7.34 18.71 -5.06
C TYR A 171 -6.61 17.66 -5.90
N SER A 172 -7.20 17.34 -7.06
CA SER A 172 -6.59 16.53 -8.13
C SER A 172 -5.87 17.39 -9.18
N ARG A 173 -5.05 16.75 -10.01
CA ARG A 173 -4.14 17.29 -11.03
C ARG A 173 -4.95 17.91 -12.15
N GLY A 174 -4.66 19.19 -12.44
CA GLY A 174 -5.32 19.95 -13.51
C GLY A 174 -6.24 21.08 -13.05
N ILE A 175 -5.94 21.77 -11.95
CA ILE A 175 -6.52 23.11 -11.74
C ILE A 175 -5.80 24.07 -12.69
N GLY A 176 -6.31 24.16 -13.92
CA GLY A 176 -5.99 25.17 -14.92
C GLY A 176 -7.26 25.90 -15.28
#